data_AF-A0A8C4PHX1-F1
#
_entry.id   AF-A0A8C4PHX1-F1
#
_cell.length_a   1.000
_cell.length_b   1.000
_cell.length_c   1.000
_cell.angle_alpha   90.00
_cell.angle_beta   90.00
_cell.angle_gamma   90.00
#
_symmetry.space_group_name_H-M   'P 1'
#
loop_
_entity.id
_entity.type
_entity.pdbx_description
1 polymer ?
#
loop_
_entity_poly.entity_id
_entity_poly.type
_entity_poly.pdbx_seq_one_letter_code
_entity_poly.pdbx_strand_id
1 'polypeptide(L)'
;MAEKEQSPRLPQIEGEKQMRGNVLKKPQTYWTPGASQEDLLEEKCLTEKHTHLSCNKVFCQPWQKCIQGSCTCKLPYQCPKNGTTVCSTNGRSYPTYCQQKSVECLRPGAKFLNNGICTAEGKFNVSLKYGNTDSEGFVEVKLVNQEKKMFVCKRNWSMTQANVACLDLGFQLGAHSTQGKFPFPEENSTECLLVRCRGLETSLAECTITKRTTNSAWGLAAVVCYTQNTVLPENESFQCVNGKHIPRKNACNGVNDCGDQSDELCCKGCRGRSFFCKSGVCIPNQHKCDGEVDCITGEDEIGCEGTEHLGMKDFLRTAKGAGHSERRDFLRADQGAERPEMKEEILTADMDAERKWIKSFSPKLSCGVKNSSPVRRKRVVGGQEAHVGDFPWQVAIKDVTERINCGGIYIGGCWILTAAHCVRVSKVHRYQIWTSLVDWLRPNSEIGIQWANRIIIHEGYNGTTYQNDIALIELKKRPNQKECVLLNSIPACVPWSPYLFRPNEKCIISGWGREKDHQKVYSLRWGEVHLISNCSRFYPNRYFEKEMECAGTVDGSIDACKGDSGGPLVCQDANNVTYVWGVVSWGEKCGRPDFPGVYTKVANYFDWISHHVGRSLISQHNV
;
A
#
# COMPACT_ATOMS: atom_id res chain seq x y z
N MET A 1 -82.33 -2.99 -8.16
CA MET A 1 -82.34 -4.34 -8.75
C MET A 1 -81.01 -4.52 -9.47
N ALA A 2 -80.15 -5.52 -9.18
CA ALA A 2 -80.38 -6.97 -9.11
C ALA A 2 -80.69 -7.54 -10.51
N GLU A 3 -80.09 -8.64 -11.00
CA GLU A 3 -79.36 -9.76 -10.35
C GLU A 3 -77.98 -10.00 -11.07
N LYS A 4 -76.93 -10.56 -10.45
CA LYS A 4 -76.59 -12.00 -10.25
C LYS A 4 -76.84 -12.90 -11.49
N GLU A 5 -75.95 -13.82 -11.88
CA GLU A 5 -74.66 -14.29 -11.31
C GLU A 5 -73.62 -14.56 -12.45
N GLN A 6 -72.71 -15.52 -12.57
CA GLN A 6 -72.37 -16.75 -11.81
C GLN A 6 -70.83 -17.00 -11.76
N SER A 7 -70.30 -18.13 -12.25
CA SER A 7 -68.90 -18.57 -12.03
C SER A 7 -68.38 -19.56 -13.10
N PRO A 8 -67.07 -19.57 -13.41
CA PRO A 8 -66.39 -20.69 -14.08
C PRO A 8 -65.25 -21.30 -13.24
N ARG A 9 -64.95 -22.60 -13.42
CA ARG A 9 -63.74 -23.23 -12.85
C ARG A 9 -63.27 -24.45 -13.66
N LEU A 10 -62.01 -24.38 -14.16
CA LEU A 10 -61.16 -25.51 -14.61
C LEU A 10 -61.61 -26.24 -15.91
N PRO A 11 -60.71 -26.88 -16.71
CA PRO A 11 -59.65 -27.80 -16.25
C PRO A 11 -58.21 -27.56 -16.80
N GLN A 12 -57.28 -28.37 -16.26
CA GLN A 12 -55.96 -28.73 -16.84
C GLN A 12 -56.15 -29.95 -17.79
N ILE A 13 -55.20 -30.60 -18.49
CA ILE A 13 -53.73 -30.75 -18.41
C ILE A 13 -53.15 -30.88 -19.84
N GLU A 14 -51.81 -30.74 -19.95
CA GLU A 14 -50.86 -31.26 -20.97
C GLU A 14 -50.55 -30.38 -22.20
N GLY A 15 -49.32 -30.35 -22.75
CA GLY A 15 -48.08 -31.08 -22.41
C GLY A 15 -46.82 -30.41 -23.02
N GLU A 16 -45.64 -30.95 -22.72
CA GLU A 16 -44.31 -30.33 -22.87
C GLU A 16 -43.90 -29.81 -24.28
N LYS A 17 -43.09 -28.75 -24.31
CA LYS A 17 -41.99 -28.65 -25.29
C LYS A 17 -40.77 -27.90 -24.76
N GLN A 18 -39.59 -28.39 -25.15
CA GLN A 18 -38.31 -28.16 -24.45
C GLN A 18 -37.47 -27.09 -25.16
N MET A 19 -37.06 -26.03 -24.44
CA MET A 19 -36.12 -25.00 -24.91
C MET A 19 -34.82 -25.07 -24.11
N ARG A 20 -33.67 -25.04 -24.80
CA ARG A 20 -32.35 -25.19 -24.18
C ARG A 20 -31.87 -23.89 -23.52
N GLY A 21 -31.11 -24.01 -22.45
CA GLY A 21 -30.72 -22.89 -21.59
C GLY A 21 -29.75 -21.90 -22.25
N ASN A 22 -29.95 -20.61 -21.99
CA ASN A 22 -29.01 -19.55 -22.33
C ASN A 22 -28.11 -19.26 -21.12
N VAL A 23 -26.79 -19.46 -21.28
CA VAL A 23 -25.81 -19.16 -20.23
C VAL A 23 -25.66 -17.65 -20.07
N LEU A 24 -25.88 -17.14 -18.86
CA LEU A 24 -25.62 -15.75 -18.50
C LEU A 24 -24.12 -15.43 -18.71
N LYS A 25 -23.83 -14.67 -19.76
CA LYS A 25 -22.46 -14.19 -20.03
C LYS A 25 -21.98 -13.33 -18.86
N LYS A 26 -20.74 -13.57 -18.42
CA LYS A 26 -20.00 -12.64 -17.54
C LYS A 26 -19.93 -11.25 -18.19
N PRO A 27 -19.89 -10.15 -17.41
CA PRO A 27 -19.66 -8.82 -17.97
C PRO A 27 -18.31 -8.81 -18.70
N GLN A 28 -18.35 -8.64 -20.02
CA GLN A 28 -17.15 -8.42 -20.82
C GLN A 28 -16.68 -6.98 -20.62
N THR A 29 -15.38 -6.80 -20.43
CA THR A 29 -14.76 -5.48 -20.45
C THR A 29 -14.92 -4.87 -21.84
N TYR A 30 -15.61 -3.73 -21.93
CA TYR A 30 -15.75 -2.97 -23.18
C TYR A 30 -14.43 -2.26 -23.52
N TRP A 31 -13.50 -2.99 -24.13
CA TRP A 31 -12.42 -2.39 -24.90
C TRP A 31 -13.01 -1.83 -26.21
N THR A 32 -13.06 -0.51 -26.33
CA THR A 32 -13.37 0.17 -27.59
C THR A 32 -12.06 0.46 -28.33
N PRO A 33 -11.77 -0.21 -29.46
CA PRO A 33 -10.56 0.06 -30.24
C PRO A 33 -10.73 1.37 -31.03
N GLY A 34 -10.42 2.51 -30.38
CA GLY A 34 -10.57 3.84 -31.00
C GLY A 34 -10.29 5.04 -30.10
N ALA A 35 -9.82 4.85 -28.86
CA ALA A 35 -9.43 5.96 -27.99
C ALA A 35 -8.14 6.64 -28.50
N SER A 36 -8.17 7.96 -28.66
CA SER A 36 -7.02 8.77 -29.05
C SER A 36 -6.00 8.87 -27.91
N GLN A 37 -4.89 8.15 -28.02
CA GLN A 37 -3.65 8.27 -27.22
C GLN A 37 -3.90 8.78 -25.78
N GLU A 38 -4.60 7.97 -24.97
CA GLU A 38 -5.08 8.38 -23.65
C GLU A 38 -3.94 8.87 -22.74
N ASP A 39 -4.13 10.05 -22.13
CA ASP A 39 -3.12 10.58 -21.20
C ASP A 39 -3.25 9.91 -19.84
N LEU A 40 -2.42 8.86 -19.68
CA LEU A 40 -2.35 8.00 -18.50
C LEU A 40 -1.88 8.73 -17.23
N LEU A 41 -1.42 9.98 -17.32
CA LEU A 41 -0.95 10.76 -16.18
C LEU A 41 -2.08 11.49 -15.46
N GLU A 42 -1.98 11.62 -14.14
CA GLU A 42 -2.93 12.36 -13.30
C GLU A 42 -2.40 13.75 -12.92
N GLU A 43 -2.88 14.79 -13.61
CA GLU A 43 -2.40 16.17 -13.47
C GLU A 43 -2.44 16.69 -12.03
N LYS A 44 -3.52 16.42 -11.27
CA LYS A 44 -3.60 16.78 -9.83
C LYS A 44 -2.42 16.20 -9.05
N CYS A 45 -2.17 14.89 -9.21
CA CYS A 45 -1.12 14.16 -8.53
C CYS A 45 0.28 14.70 -8.90
N LEU A 46 0.50 15.09 -10.17
CA LEU A 46 1.77 15.67 -10.60
C LEU A 46 2.10 17.00 -9.87
N THR A 47 1.09 17.76 -9.42
CA THR A 47 1.33 18.96 -8.60
C THR A 47 1.87 18.64 -7.20
N GLU A 48 1.62 17.44 -6.68
CA GLU A 48 2.14 16.96 -5.38
C GLU A 48 3.61 16.48 -5.46
N LYS A 49 4.18 16.36 -6.68
CA LYS A 49 5.59 16.00 -6.95
C LYS A 49 6.08 14.77 -6.17
N HIS A 50 5.34 13.68 -6.28
CA HIS A 50 5.70 12.43 -5.60
C HIS A 50 6.99 11.79 -6.12
N THR A 51 7.69 11.13 -5.21
CA THR A 51 8.91 10.33 -5.46
C THR A 51 8.87 9.06 -4.60
N HIS A 52 9.89 8.21 -4.69
CA HIS A 52 10.14 7.09 -3.79
C HIS A 52 10.17 7.45 -2.29
N LEU A 53 10.25 8.73 -1.93
CA LEU A 53 10.13 9.23 -0.55
C LEU A 53 8.69 9.61 -0.17
N SER A 54 7.72 9.57 -1.08
CA SER A 54 6.32 9.94 -0.80
C SER A 54 5.55 8.74 -0.26
N CYS A 55 5.46 8.62 1.07
CA CYS A 55 4.78 7.50 1.72
C CYS A 55 3.24 7.50 1.56
N ASN A 56 2.70 8.56 0.97
CA ASN A 56 1.34 8.60 0.45
C ASN A 56 1.14 7.64 -0.75
N LYS A 57 2.20 7.28 -1.49
CA LYS A 57 2.12 6.44 -2.70
C LYS A 57 2.84 5.09 -2.58
N VAL A 58 3.97 5.05 -1.86
CA VAL A 58 4.82 3.85 -1.70
C VAL A 58 5.12 3.55 -0.23
N PHE A 59 5.62 2.35 0.06
CA PHE A 59 6.20 2.05 1.37
C PHE A 59 7.61 2.63 1.50
N CYS A 60 7.92 3.19 2.68
CA CYS A 60 9.28 3.62 2.99
C CYS A 60 10.25 2.42 3.08
N GLN A 61 11.55 2.69 2.88
CA GLN A 61 12.57 1.66 3.10
C GLN A 61 12.70 1.31 4.59
N PRO A 62 13.26 0.14 4.96
CA PRO A 62 13.27 -0.32 6.35
C PRO A 62 13.96 0.64 7.34
N TRP A 63 14.97 1.36 6.85
CA TRP A 63 15.73 2.40 7.56
C TRP A 63 15.05 3.79 7.53
N GLN A 64 13.78 3.88 7.15
CA GLN A 64 12.96 5.10 7.08
C GLN A 64 11.59 4.94 7.77
N LYS A 65 10.89 6.06 7.98
CA LYS A 65 9.55 6.17 8.59
C LYS A 65 8.76 7.32 7.95
N CYS A 66 7.46 7.14 7.76
CA CYS A 66 6.57 8.08 7.04
C CYS A 66 6.09 9.22 7.94
N ILE A 67 6.72 10.40 7.94
CA ILE A 67 6.29 11.58 8.70
C ILE A 67 5.78 12.64 7.72
N GLN A 68 4.56 13.15 7.93
CA GLN A 68 3.96 14.23 7.13
C GLN A 68 3.97 13.92 5.62
N GLY A 69 3.62 12.67 5.24
CA GLY A 69 3.63 12.20 3.86
C GLY A 69 5.03 11.89 3.26
N SER A 70 6.11 12.05 4.03
CA SER A 70 7.50 11.85 3.58
C SER A 70 8.28 10.77 4.36
N CYS A 71 9.09 9.98 3.66
CA CYS A 71 9.97 8.96 4.22
C CYS A 71 11.25 9.56 4.83
N THR A 72 11.17 9.90 6.11
CA THR A 72 12.30 10.42 6.90
C THR A 72 13.19 9.30 7.42
N CYS A 73 14.49 9.54 7.56
CA CYS A 73 15.44 8.55 8.08
C CYS A 73 15.11 8.12 9.53
N LYS A 74 15.21 6.83 9.81
CA LYS A 74 15.30 6.31 11.19
C LYS A 74 16.71 6.55 11.73
N LEU A 75 16.83 6.70 13.05
CA LEU A 75 18.12 6.67 13.74
C LEU A 75 18.61 5.20 13.85
N PRO A 76 19.92 4.91 13.82
CA PRO A 76 20.40 3.53 13.68
C PRO A 76 19.95 2.56 14.77
N TYR A 77 19.75 3.06 16.00
CA TYR A 77 19.25 2.24 17.12
C TYR A 77 17.76 1.84 16.98
N GLN A 78 17.04 2.41 16.01
CA GLN A 78 15.65 2.05 15.68
C GLN A 78 15.55 0.93 14.63
N CYS A 79 16.66 0.53 14.02
CA CYS A 79 16.72 -0.64 13.15
C CYS A 79 16.66 -1.96 13.97
N PRO A 80 16.21 -3.07 13.36
CA PRO A 80 16.42 -4.40 13.91
C PRO A 80 17.90 -4.67 14.22
N LYS A 81 18.14 -5.39 15.31
CA LYS A 81 19.48 -5.80 15.77
C LYS A 81 19.93 -7.14 15.19
N ASN A 82 19.02 -7.86 14.53
CA ASN A 82 19.27 -9.09 13.80
C ASN A 82 19.66 -8.73 12.35
N GLY A 83 20.67 -9.41 11.81
CA GLY A 83 21.19 -9.20 10.45
C GLY A 83 22.67 -9.53 10.36
N THR A 84 23.25 -9.32 9.19
CA THR A 84 24.70 -9.52 8.95
C THR A 84 25.49 -8.22 9.10
N THR A 85 26.72 -8.31 9.61
CA THR A 85 27.67 -7.20 9.63
C THR A 85 27.96 -6.75 8.19
N VAL A 86 28.00 -5.44 7.95
CA VAL A 86 28.33 -4.86 6.63
C VAL A 86 29.42 -3.79 6.73
N CYS A 87 30.12 -3.54 5.64
CA CYS A 87 31.10 -2.47 5.51
C CYS A 87 30.56 -1.30 4.66
N SER A 88 30.99 -0.07 4.99
CA SER A 88 30.78 1.12 4.17
C SER A 88 32.10 1.72 3.68
N THR A 89 32.04 2.47 2.59
CA THR A 89 33.14 3.14 1.86
C THR A 89 34.11 3.97 2.73
N ASN A 90 33.67 4.41 3.91
CA ASN A 90 34.52 5.10 4.90
C ASN A 90 35.38 4.15 5.78
N GLY A 91 35.45 2.86 5.45
CA GLY A 91 36.20 1.84 6.22
C GLY A 91 35.54 1.41 7.53
N ARG A 92 34.30 1.84 7.81
CA ARG A 92 33.57 1.49 9.03
C ARG A 92 32.65 0.30 8.80
N SER A 93 32.78 -0.71 9.68
CA SER A 93 31.83 -1.81 9.78
C SER A 93 30.62 -1.44 10.66
N TYR A 94 29.45 -1.98 10.31
CA TYR A 94 28.17 -1.76 10.99
C TYR A 94 27.51 -3.11 11.35
N PRO A 95 26.86 -3.25 12.53
CA PRO A 95 26.29 -4.53 12.96
C PRO A 95 25.20 -5.13 12.05
N THR A 96 24.40 -4.31 11.38
CA THR A 96 23.38 -4.75 10.42
C THR A 96 23.28 -3.80 9.23
N TYR A 97 22.83 -4.31 8.08
CA TYR A 97 22.65 -3.51 6.86
C TYR A 97 21.74 -2.28 7.06
N CYS A 98 20.63 -2.45 7.80
CA CYS A 98 19.72 -1.35 8.15
C CYS A 98 20.46 -0.21 8.88
N GLN A 99 21.42 -0.51 9.75
CA GLN A 99 22.17 0.52 10.49
C GLN A 99 23.12 1.31 9.58
N GLN A 100 23.74 0.67 8.58
CA GLN A 100 24.57 1.36 7.59
C GLN A 100 23.70 2.28 6.71
N LYS A 101 22.62 1.76 6.09
CA LYS A 101 21.70 2.59 5.26
C LYS A 101 20.99 3.69 6.07
N SER A 102 20.73 3.47 7.36
CA SER A 102 20.23 4.50 8.29
C SER A 102 21.26 5.64 8.48
N VAL A 103 22.54 5.32 8.71
CA VAL A 103 23.59 6.36 8.79
C VAL A 103 23.80 7.05 7.45
N GLU A 104 23.74 6.32 6.34
CA GLU A 104 23.88 6.88 4.99
C GLU A 104 22.74 7.85 4.66
N CYS A 105 21.49 7.50 4.97
CA CYS A 105 20.32 8.37 4.85
C CYS A 105 20.50 9.68 5.66
N LEU A 106 21.11 9.59 6.84
CA LEU A 106 21.41 10.76 7.69
C LEU A 106 22.68 11.53 7.26
N ARG A 107 23.58 10.90 6.50
CA ARG A 107 24.91 11.42 6.11
C ARG A 107 25.34 10.80 4.75
N PRO A 108 24.98 11.42 3.60
CA PRO A 108 25.07 10.82 2.26
C PRO A 108 26.46 10.44 1.69
N GLY A 109 27.51 10.40 2.51
CA GLY A 109 28.85 9.95 2.10
C GLY A 109 29.21 8.52 2.53
N ALA A 110 28.40 7.86 3.37
CA ALA A 110 28.71 6.55 3.94
C ALA A 110 28.11 5.37 3.13
N LYS A 111 28.34 5.34 1.81
CA LYS A 111 27.82 4.31 0.90
C LYS A 111 28.24 2.89 1.31
N PHE A 112 27.40 1.90 1.03
CA PHE A 112 27.73 0.48 1.15
C PHE A 112 28.99 0.10 0.34
N LEU A 113 29.77 -0.86 0.82
CA LEU A 113 30.99 -1.34 0.14
C LEU A 113 30.99 -2.87 -0.04
N ASN A 114 30.77 -3.63 1.04
CA ASN A 114 30.68 -5.09 0.99
C ASN A 114 29.87 -5.65 2.16
N ASN A 115 29.29 -6.83 1.97
CA ASN A 115 28.80 -7.66 3.07
C ASN A 115 30.00 -8.20 3.88
N GLY A 116 29.83 -8.38 5.19
CA GLY A 116 30.88 -8.75 6.14
C GLY A 116 31.63 -7.56 6.75
N ILE A 117 32.79 -7.87 7.32
CA ILE A 117 33.69 -6.88 7.94
C ILE A 117 34.47 -6.14 6.84
N CYS A 118 34.90 -4.90 7.13
CA CYS A 118 35.76 -4.15 6.22
C CYS A 118 37.15 -4.79 6.08
N THR A 119 37.64 -4.89 4.85
CA THR A 119 39.03 -5.28 4.55
C THR A 119 39.90 -4.03 4.29
N ALA A 120 41.20 -4.09 4.62
CA ALA A 120 42.08 -2.92 4.55
C ALA A 120 42.35 -2.41 3.12
N GLU A 121 42.28 -3.31 2.14
CA GLU A 121 42.59 -3.04 0.72
C GLU A 121 41.33 -3.05 -0.18
N GLY A 122 40.18 -3.43 0.38
CA GLY A 122 38.94 -3.64 -0.35
C GLY A 122 38.42 -2.35 -0.99
N LYS A 123 38.39 -2.29 -2.32
CA LYS A 123 37.86 -1.16 -3.09
C LYS A 123 36.96 -1.64 -4.21
N PHE A 124 35.67 -1.36 -4.09
CA PHE A 124 34.73 -1.38 -5.20
C PHE A 124 35.01 -0.18 -6.10
N ASN A 125 34.89 -0.32 -7.42
CA ASN A 125 35.04 0.79 -8.36
C ASN A 125 34.22 0.56 -9.63
N VAL A 126 33.61 1.61 -10.15
CA VAL A 126 32.85 1.63 -11.40
C VAL A 126 33.52 2.65 -12.32
N SER A 127 33.80 2.29 -13.57
CA SER A 127 34.34 3.21 -14.56
C SER A 127 33.74 2.98 -15.94
N LEU A 128 33.62 4.05 -16.73
CA LEU A 128 33.22 3.97 -18.13
C LEU A 128 34.45 3.81 -19.03
N LYS A 129 34.29 3.07 -20.13
CA LYS A 129 35.35 2.83 -21.13
C LYS A 129 34.81 2.96 -22.55
N TYR A 130 35.69 3.39 -23.46
CA TYR A 130 35.42 3.56 -24.90
C TYR A 130 34.31 4.58 -25.27
N GLY A 131 33.87 5.41 -24.33
CA GLY A 131 33.01 6.58 -24.61
C GLY A 131 33.82 7.78 -25.11
N ASN A 132 33.13 8.75 -25.73
CA ASN A 132 33.73 9.99 -26.23
C ASN A 132 33.77 11.10 -25.16
N THR A 133 33.05 10.93 -24.04
CA THR A 133 33.04 11.84 -22.88
C THR A 133 33.01 11.04 -21.57
N ASP A 134 33.37 11.68 -20.46
CA ASP A 134 33.31 11.06 -19.11
C ASP A 134 31.89 10.64 -18.67
N SER A 135 30.85 11.04 -19.40
CA SER A 135 29.45 10.70 -19.14
C SER A 135 28.92 9.49 -19.91
N GLU A 136 29.72 8.85 -20.75
CA GLU A 136 29.28 7.71 -21.57
C GLU A 136 30.33 6.59 -21.72
N GLY A 137 29.87 5.39 -22.06
CA GLY A 137 30.75 4.26 -22.41
C GLY A 137 30.19 2.89 -22.06
N PHE A 138 31.02 1.86 -22.21
CA PHE A 138 30.78 0.54 -21.64
C PHE A 138 31.08 0.53 -20.14
N VAL A 139 30.26 -0.16 -19.36
CA VAL A 139 30.37 -0.21 -17.89
C VAL A 139 31.39 -1.28 -17.48
N GLU A 140 32.46 -0.85 -16.82
CA GLU A 140 33.54 -1.67 -16.27
C GLU A 140 33.48 -1.61 -14.73
N VAL A 141 33.52 -2.77 -14.05
CA VAL A 141 33.42 -2.86 -12.59
C VAL A 141 34.64 -3.61 -12.01
N LYS A 142 35.20 -3.10 -10.91
CA LYS A 142 36.12 -3.82 -10.01
C LYS A 142 35.37 -4.21 -8.74
N LEU A 143 35.36 -5.51 -8.41
CA LEU A 143 34.75 -6.02 -7.18
C LEU A 143 35.75 -5.98 -6.02
N VAL A 144 35.25 -5.81 -4.79
CA VAL A 144 36.06 -5.63 -3.57
C VAL A 144 37.11 -6.72 -3.37
N ASN A 145 36.77 -7.97 -3.71
CA ASN A 145 37.62 -9.15 -3.51
C ASN A 145 38.33 -9.62 -4.80
N GLN A 146 38.38 -8.80 -5.86
CA GLN A 146 38.98 -9.20 -7.14
C GLN A 146 39.82 -8.07 -7.76
N GLU A 147 41.04 -8.39 -8.16
CA GLU A 147 41.93 -7.47 -8.88
C GLU A 147 41.45 -7.22 -10.31
N LYS A 148 41.00 -8.29 -10.99
CA LYS A 148 40.50 -8.26 -12.36
C LYS A 148 39.23 -7.38 -12.45
N LYS A 149 39.27 -6.40 -13.34
CA LYS A 149 38.08 -5.67 -13.78
C LYS A 149 37.31 -6.50 -14.82
N MET A 150 35.99 -6.35 -14.86
CA MET A 150 35.13 -7.00 -15.85
C MET A 150 34.03 -6.07 -16.36
N PHE A 151 33.63 -6.24 -17.61
CA PHE A 151 32.52 -5.51 -18.21
C PHE A 151 31.17 -6.10 -17.80
N VAL A 152 30.13 -5.25 -17.73
CA VAL A 152 28.75 -5.67 -17.44
C VAL A 152 28.08 -6.24 -18.69
N CYS A 153 27.25 -7.27 -18.53
CA CYS A 153 26.47 -7.88 -19.60
C CYS A 153 25.29 -7.00 -20.03
N LYS A 154 25.09 -6.80 -21.34
CA LYS A 154 23.91 -6.14 -21.94
C LYS A 154 22.61 -6.88 -21.66
N ARG A 155 22.68 -8.21 -21.48
CA ARG A 155 21.52 -9.02 -21.12
C ARG A 155 21.05 -8.66 -19.72
N ASN A 156 19.77 -8.37 -19.58
CA ASN A 156 19.11 -7.83 -18.38
C ASN A 156 19.58 -6.41 -17.96
N TRP A 157 20.39 -5.71 -18.75
CA TRP A 157 20.73 -4.30 -18.49
C TRP A 157 19.53 -3.41 -18.85
N SER A 158 19.02 -2.67 -17.86
CA SER A 158 17.85 -1.79 -17.99
C SER A 158 18.11 -0.41 -17.39
N MET A 159 17.13 0.49 -17.46
CA MET A 159 17.26 1.83 -16.88
C MET A 159 17.39 1.80 -15.34
N THR A 160 16.94 0.73 -14.65
CA THR A 160 17.12 0.62 -13.19
C THR A 160 18.60 0.50 -12.81
N GLN A 161 19.34 -0.45 -13.40
CA GLN A 161 20.78 -0.59 -13.13
C GLN A 161 21.59 0.58 -13.68
N ALA A 162 21.20 1.14 -14.83
CA ALA A 162 21.87 2.30 -15.41
C ALA A 162 21.73 3.57 -14.54
N ASN A 163 20.56 3.79 -13.93
CA ASN A 163 20.36 4.89 -12.98
C ASN A 163 21.28 4.75 -11.75
N VAL A 164 21.37 3.55 -11.15
CA VAL A 164 22.29 3.28 -10.03
C VAL A 164 23.76 3.44 -10.46
N ALA A 165 24.14 2.95 -11.65
CA ALA A 165 25.50 3.08 -12.17
C ALA A 165 25.94 4.54 -12.34
N CYS A 166 25.08 5.37 -12.94
CA CYS A 166 25.34 6.79 -13.09
C CYS A 166 25.37 7.53 -11.75
N LEU A 167 24.51 7.17 -10.80
CA LEU A 167 24.53 7.70 -9.42
C LEU A 167 25.83 7.33 -8.68
N ASP A 168 26.39 6.16 -8.96
CA ASP A 168 27.68 5.74 -8.39
C ASP A 168 28.87 6.47 -8.99
N LEU A 169 28.80 6.74 -10.30
CA LEU A 169 29.73 7.61 -11.04
C LEU A 169 29.56 9.12 -10.70
N GLY A 170 28.59 9.48 -9.84
CA GLY A 170 28.38 10.85 -9.35
C GLY A 170 27.29 11.66 -10.08
N PHE A 171 26.72 11.15 -11.16
CA PHE A 171 25.63 11.80 -11.91
C PHE A 171 24.30 11.64 -11.15
N GLN A 172 23.94 12.62 -10.32
CA GLN A 172 22.79 12.57 -9.42
C GLN A 172 21.42 12.42 -10.10
N LEU A 173 21.33 12.73 -11.40
CA LEU A 173 20.12 12.56 -12.21
C LEU A 173 20.00 11.15 -12.85
N GLY A 174 20.97 10.28 -12.57
CA GLY A 174 21.03 8.93 -13.12
C GLY A 174 21.37 8.92 -14.62
N ALA A 175 20.81 7.94 -15.34
CA ALA A 175 21.05 7.71 -16.75
C ALA A 175 20.06 8.44 -17.66
N HIS A 176 20.51 8.71 -18.88
CA HIS A 176 19.70 9.16 -20.02
C HIS A 176 19.39 8.01 -20.98
N SER A 177 20.30 7.04 -21.14
CA SER A 177 20.14 5.92 -22.08
C SER A 177 20.95 4.69 -21.67
N THR A 178 20.42 3.49 -21.95
CA THR A 178 21.15 2.19 -21.93
C THR A 178 21.86 1.87 -23.26
N GLN A 179 21.80 2.79 -24.23
CA GLN A 179 22.32 2.62 -25.58
C GLN A 179 23.22 3.81 -25.94
N GLY A 180 24.43 3.52 -26.38
CA GLY A 180 25.36 4.46 -27.00
C GLY A 180 26.06 3.82 -28.21
N LYS A 181 26.64 4.65 -29.08
CA LYS A 181 27.40 4.20 -30.26
C LYS A 181 28.89 4.41 -29.97
N PHE A 182 29.54 3.35 -29.50
CA PHE A 182 30.96 3.35 -29.12
C PHE A 182 31.75 2.42 -30.05
N PRO A 183 33.05 2.67 -30.27
CA PRO A 183 33.93 1.63 -30.80
C PRO A 183 33.89 0.42 -29.85
N PHE A 184 33.64 -0.77 -30.40
CA PHE A 184 33.66 -2.00 -29.60
C PHE A 184 35.09 -2.30 -29.12
N PRO A 185 35.27 -2.86 -27.91
CA PRO A 185 36.55 -3.39 -27.50
C PRO A 185 36.99 -4.51 -28.43
N GLU A 186 38.26 -4.54 -28.82
CA GLU A 186 38.87 -5.68 -29.54
C GLU A 186 39.14 -6.88 -28.62
N GLU A 187 38.96 -6.70 -27.30
CA GLU A 187 39.12 -7.75 -26.29
C GLU A 187 38.04 -8.83 -26.41
N ASN A 188 38.44 -10.04 -26.81
CA ASN A 188 37.61 -11.25 -26.82
C ASN A 188 37.31 -11.80 -25.40
N SER A 189 36.97 -10.94 -24.42
CA SER A 189 36.49 -11.39 -23.11
C SER A 189 35.08 -11.98 -23.26
N THR A 190 34.99 -13.30 -23.22
CA THR A 190 33.71 -14.03 -23.14
C THR A 190 33.05 -13.94 -21.76
N GLU A 191 33.77 -13.47 -20.74
CA GLU A 191 33.25 -13.24 -19.39
C GLU A 191 32.64 -11.84 -19.26
N CYS A 192 31.43 -11.74 -18.70
CA CYS A 192 30.83 -10.48 -18.26
C CYS A 192 30.07 -10.65 -16.93
N LEU A 193 29.79 -9.52 -16.27
CA LEU A 193 29.04 -9.46 -15.02
C LEU A 193 27.55 -9.19 -15.26
N LEU A 194 26.68 -10.08 -14.79
CA LEU A 194 25.24 -9.89 -14.79
C LEU A 194 24.83 -9.13 -13.52
N VAL A 195 24.34 -7.90 -13.68
CA VAL A 195 23.97 -7.02 -12.56
C VAL A 195 22.45 -6.93 -12.43
N ARG A 196 21.92 -7.15 -11.23
CA ARG A 196 20.48 -7.05 -10.91
C ARG A 196 20.31 -6.05 -9.76
N CYS A 197 19.64 -4.94 -10.03
CA CYS A 197 19.31 -3.89 -9.07
C CYS A 197 17.79 -3.64 -9.10
N ARG A 198 17.22 -3.21 -7.97
CA ARG A 198 15.83 -2.73 -7.85
C ARG A 198 15.66 -1.34 -8.47
N GLY A 199 16.71 -0.52 -8.47
CA GLY A 199 16.71 0.85 -9.01
C GLY A 199 16.48 1.95 -7.97
N LEU A 200 16.84 1.70 -6.71
CA LEU A 200 16.84 2.68 -5.60
C LEU A 200 18.11 2.61 -4.73
N GLU A 201 19.07 1.78 -5.13
CA GLU A 201 20.40 1.64 -4.54
C GLU A 201 21.26 2.88 -4.80
N THR A 202 22.22 3.16 -3.93
CA THR A 202 23.12 4.32 -4.02
C THR A 202 24.48 3.96 -4.61
N SER A 203 24.85 2.67 -4.67
CA SER A 203 26.00 2.13 -5.39
C SER A 203 25.67 0.79 -6.06
N LEU A 204 26.37 0.45 -7.15
CA LEU A 204 26.28 -0.89 -7.73
C LEU A 204 26.80 -1.99 -6.78
N ALA A 205 27.52 -1.64 -5.70
CA ALA A 205 27.97 -2.57 -4.68
C ALA A 205 26.81 -3.24 -3.90
N GLU A 206 25.63 -2.62 -3.86
CA GLU A 206 24.42 -3.16 -3.22
C GLU A 206 23.68 -4.17 -4.12
N CYS A 207 23.91 -4.11 -5.43
CA CYS A 207 23.20 -4.93 -6.40
C CYS A 207 23.75 -6.35 -6.46
N THR A 208 22.90 -7.30 -6.85
CA THR A 208 23.31 -8.71 -7.02
C THR A 208 24.09 -8.87 -8.32
N ILE A 209 25.38 -9.19 -8.20
CA ILE A 209 26.31 -9.40 -9.30
C ILE A 209 26.66 -10.89 -9.38
N THR A 210 26.33 -11.51 -10.53
CA THR A 210 26.74 -12.89 -10.87
C THR A 210 27.68 -12.90 -12.08
N LYS A 211 28.62 -13.84 -12.11
CA LYS A 211 29.52 -14.05 -13.25
C LYS A 211 28.82 -14.87 -14.32
N ARG A 212 28.99 -14.49 -15.59
CA ARG A 212 28.44 -15.22 -16.73
C ARG A 212 29.44 -15.32 -17.88
N THR A 213 29.53 -16.51 -18.47
CA THR A 213 30.20 -16.74 -19.76
C THR A 213 29.22 -16.52 -20.91
N THR A 214 29.72 -15.98 -22.02
CA THR A 214 28.94 -15.61 -23.20
C THR A 214 29.61 -16.10 -24.48
N ASN A 215 28.80 -16.50 -25.46
CA ASN A 215 29.29 -17.08 -26.71
C ASN A 215 29.69 -16.02 -27.75
N SER A 216 29.69 -14.72 -27.40
CA SER A 216 29.89 -13.61 -28.34
C SER A 216 30.24 -12.30 -27.62
N ALA A 217 31.33 -11.63 -28.02
CA ALA A 217 31.78 -10.36 -27.43
C ALA A 217 30.80 -9.18 -27.59
N TRP A 218 29.84 -9.26 -28.51
CA TRP A 218 28.86 -8.18 -28.80
C TRP A 218 27.79 -7.97 -27.71
N GLY A 219 28.02 -8.50 -26.50
CA GLY A 219 27.09 -8.59 -25.39
C GLY A 219 27.34 -7.63 -24.23
N LEU A 220 28.09 -6.54 -24.42
CA LEU A 220 28.46 -5.61 -23.33
C LEU A 220 27.46 -4.46 -23.10
N ALA A 221 27.26 -4.09 -21.83
CA ALA A 221 26.36 -3.04 -21.40
C ALA A 221 26.94 -1.63 -21.60
N ALA A 222 26.17 -0.79 -22.26
CA ALA A 222 26.44 0.62 -22.49
C ALA A 222 25.61 1.50 -21.54
N VAL A 223 26.12 2.69 -21.20
CA VAL A 223 25.33 3.74 -20.55
C VAL A 223 25.73 5.12 -21.07
N VAL A 224 24.76 6.02 -21.09
CA VAL A 224 24.94 7.47 -21.22
C VAL A 224 24.27 8.11 -20.00
N CYS A 225 25.06 8.75 -19.15
CA CYS A 225 24.58 9.44 -17.95
C CYS A 225 23.96 10.80 -18.30
N TYR A 226 22.97 11.23 -17.52
CA TYR A 226 22.20 12.43 -17.84
C TYR A 226 22.99 13.71 -17.56
N THR A 227 23.11 14.57 -18.57
CA THR A 227 23.74 15.90 -18.48
C THR A 227 22.76 16.97 -18.95
N GLN A 228 22.92 18.20 -18.44
CA GLN A 228 21.94 19.30 -18.62
C GLN A 228 21.77 19.79 -20.07
N ASN A 229 22.65 19.39 -20.99
CA ASN A 229 22.58 19.77 -22.42
C ASN A 229 21.58 18.91 -23.23
N THR A 230 20.87 17.98 -22.60
CA THR A 230 19.92 17.05 -23.26
C THR A 230 18.55 17.69 -23.49
N VAL A 231 18.45 18.55 -24.50
CA VAL A 231 17.20 19.21 -24.89
C VAL A 231 16.25 18.20 -25.58
N LEU A 232 15.11 17.91 -24.94
CA LEU A 232 13.96 17.24 -25.56
C LEU A 232 12.89 18.29 -25.93
N PRO A 233 12.14 18.12 -27.03
CA PRO A 233 11.00 18.98 -27.35
C PRO A 233 9.93 18.92 -26.25
N GLU A 234 9.46 20.07 -25.76
CA GLU A 234 8.56 20.18 -24.59
C GLU A 234 7.32 19.27 -24.73
N ASN A 235 6.65 19.30 -25.90
CA ASN A 235 5.44 18.52 -26.19
C ASN A 235 5.61 16.99 -26.11
N GLU A 236 6.83 16.45 -26.21
CA GLU A 236 7.10 15.01 -26.07
C GLU A 236 7.85 14.66 -24.78
N SER A 237 8.09 15.64 -23.91
CA SER A 237 8.82 15.45 -22.65
C SER A 237 7.91 15.15 -21.46
N PHE A 238 8.50 14.49 -20.46
CA PHE A 238 8.01 14.42 -19.08
C PHE A 238 9.15 14.84 -18.16
N GLN A 239 8.87 15.74 -17.21
CA GLN A 239 9.84 16.24 -16.25
C GLN A 239 9.72 15.48 -14.93
N CYS A 240 10.79 14.75 -14.56
CA CYS A 240 10.95 14.11 -13.26
C CYS A 240 11.07 15.16 -12.14
N VAL A 241 10.78 14.81 -10.89
CA VAL A 241 10.88 15.71 -9.73
C VAL A 241 12.34 16.14 -9.49
N ASN A 242 13.31 15.27 -9.74
CA ASN A 242 14.74 15.64 -9.77
C ASN A 242 15.16 16.59 -10.92
N GLY A 243 14.25 16.90 -11.86
CA GLY A 243 14.51 17.82 -12.98
C GLY A 243 15.04 17.14 -14.27
N LYS A 244 15.25 15.83 -14.27
CA LYS A 244 15.54 15.07 -15.51
C LYS A 244 14.34 15.13 -16.47
N HIS A 245 14.60 15.28 -17.76
CA HIS A 245 13.60 15.12 -18.80
C HIS A 245 13.73 13.75 -19.47
N ILE A 246 12.62 13.01 -19.51
CA ILE A 246 12.48 11.74 -20.23
C ILE A 246 11.39 11.86 -21.30
N PRO A 247 11.34 10.97 -22.31
CA PRO A 247 10.21 10.93 -23.25
C PRO A 247 8.89 10.62 -22.53
N ARG A 248 7.79 11.32 -22.83
CA ARG A 248 6.46 11.12 -22.21
C ARG A 248 5.90 9.69 -22.39
N LYS A 249 6.39 8.96 -23.39
CA LYS A 249 6.09 7.53 -23.62
C LYS A 249 6.72 6.58 -22.59
N ASN A 250 7.71 7.04 -21.82
CA ASN A 250 8.34 6.26 -20.76
C ASN A 250 7.56 6.40 -19.44
N ALA A 251 6.86 7.52 -19.19
CA ALA A 251 6.06 7.67 -17.97
C ALA A 251 4.88 6.67 -17.90
N CYS A 252 4.63 6.13 -16.71
CA CYS A 252 3.71 5.04 -16.41
C CYS A 252 4.03 3.72 -17.16
N ASN A 253 5.30 3.37 -17.37
CA ASN A 253 5.72 2.13 -18.07
C ASN A 253 6.05 0.93 -17.15
N GLY A 254 6.04 1.12 -15.82
CA GLY A 254 6.48 0.16 -14.80
C GLY A 254 7.99 0.09 -14.55
N VAL A 255 8.77 1.07 -15.02
CA VAL A 255 10.23 1.17 -14.87
C VAL A 255 10.56 2.54 -14.30
N ASN A 256 11.49 2.59 -13.34
CA ASN A 256 12.02 3.84 -12.81
C ASN A 256 13.03 4.44 -13.81
N ASP A 257 12.55 5.07 -14.89
CA ASP A 257 13.36 5.82 -15.87
C ASP A 257 13.93 7.10 -15.20
N CYS A 258 13.13 7.81 -14.40
CA CYS A 258 13.50 9.03 -13.68
C CYS A 258 14.64 8.84 -12.66
N GLY A 259 14.76 7.66 -12.06
CA GLY A 259 15.69 7.34 -10.97
C GLY A 259 15.09 7.56 -9.57
N ASP A 260 14.13 8.47 -9.42
CA ASP A 260 13.45 8.80 -8.17
C ASP A 260 11.98 8.32 -8.09
N GLN A 261 11.51 7.54 -9.07
CA GLN A 261 10.14 7.06 -9.32
C GLN A 261 9.08 8.12 -9.71
N SER A 262 9.45 9.37 -10.01
CA SER A 262 8.48 10.45 -10.36
C SER A 262 7.50 10.09 -11.49
N ASP A 263 7.98 9.30 -12.44
CA ASP A 263 7.32 8.81 -13.64
C ASP A 263 6.21 7.78 -13.40
N GLU A 264 6.26 7.06 -12.27
CA GLU A 264 5.46 5.86 -12.03
C GLU A 264 4.42 6.02 -10.90
N LEU A 265 4.32 7.20 -10.27
CA LEU A 265 3.53 7.41 -9.04
C LEU A 265 2.20 8.18 -9.23
N CYS A 266 1.96 8.71 -10.44
CA CYS A 266 0.80 9.54 -10.76
C CYS A 266 0.06 9.03 -12.01
N CYS A 267 -0.26 7.74 -12.00
CA CYS A 267 -0.83 7.02 -13.13
C CYS A 267 -2.31 6.68 -12.95
N LYS A 268 -3.09 6.83 -14.04
CA LYS A 268 -4.48 6.36 -14.21
C LYS A 268 -4.54 4.93 -14.79
N GLY A 269 -3.43 4.46 -15.35
CA GLY A 269 -3.20 3.11 -15.90
C GLY A 269 -1.75 3.00 -16.41
N CYS A 270 -1.29 1.79 -16.70
CA CYS A 270 0.11 1.55 -17.10
C CYS A 270 0.26 1.19 -18.59
N ARG A 271 1.40 1.55 -19.17
CA ARG A 271 1.82 1.16 -20.52
C ARG A 271 2.44 -0.24 -20.51
N GLY A 272 2.47 -0.88 -21.69
CA GLY A 272 3.20 -2.14 -21.88
C GLY A 272 2.52 -3.33 -21.20
N ARG A 273 3.26 -4.03 -20.34
CA ARG A 273 2.78 -5.23 -19.60
C ARG A 273 2.81 -5.04 -18.08
N SER A 274 2.98 -3.81 -17.60
CA SER A 274 3.25 -3.50 -16.20
C SER A 274 1.97 -3.48 -15.36
N PHE A 275 2.11 -3.72 -14.06
CA PHE A 275 0.97 -3.88 -13.15
C PHE A 275 0.55 -2.52 -12.55
N PHE A 276 -0.75 -2.34 -12.34
CA PHE A 276 -1.35 -1.07 -11.92
C PHE A 276 -1.98 -1.17 -10.53
N CYS A 277 -1.43 -0.45 -9.56
CA CYS A 277 -1.97 -0.34 -8.21
C CYS A 277 -3.15 0.66 -8.15
N LYS A 278 -4.13 0.38 -7.29
CA LYS A 278 -5.20 1.32 -6.88
C LYS A 278 -4.69 2.61 -6.25
N SER A 279 -3.46 2.65 -5.74
CA SER A 279 -2.81 3.89 -5.29
C SER A 279 -2.46 4.88 -6.41
N GLY A 280 -2.57 4.46 -7.68
CA GLY A 280 -2.14 5.27 -8.84
C GLY A 280 -0.66 5.08 -9.18
N VAL A 281 -0.13 3.91 -8.85
CA VAL A 281 1.28 3.54 -9.04
C VAL A 281 1.39 2.44 -10.09
N CYS A 282 2.42 2.48 -10.92
CA CYS A 282 2.78 1.43 -11.87
C CYS A 282 4.04 0.70 -11.39
N ILE A 283 4.02 -0.64 -11.44
CA ILE A 283 5.14 -1.49 -10.98
C ILE A 283 5.53 -2.55 -12.04
N PRO A 284 6.78 -3.05 -12.03
CA PRO A 284 7.18 -4.16 -12.88
C PRO A 284 6.28 -5.37 -12.67
N ASN A 285 5.78 -6.01 -13.75
CA ASN A 285 4.96 -7.23 -13.62
C ASN A 285 5.72 -8.40 -12.98
N GLN A 286 7.04 -8.34 -12.88
CA GLN A 286 7.85 -9.33 -12.17
C GLN A 286 7.78 -9.20 -10.63
N HIS A 287 7.25 -8.07 -10.10
CA HIS A 287 7.00 -7.86 -8.67
C HIS A 287 5.58 -8.31 -8.26
N LYS A 288 4.80 -8.89 -9.17
CA LYS A 288 3.49 -9.47 -8.84
C LYS A 288 3.66 -10.93 -8.44
N CYS A 289 3.18 -11.31 -7.26
CA CYS A 289 3.36 -12.62 -6.63
C CYS A 289 4.83 -12.94 -6.31
N ASP A 290 5.57 -11.92 -5.86
CA ASP A 290 7.02 -11.92 -5.62
C ASP A 290 7.39 -12.21 -4.14
N GLY A 291 6.43 -12.05 -3.22
CA GLY A 291 6.60 -12.18 -1.77
C GLY A 291 6.79 -10.85 -1.03
N GLU A 292 6.97 -9.73 -1.73
CA GLU A 292 6.95 -8.38 -1.18
C GLU A 292 5.70 -7.61 -1.64
N VAL A 293 5.03 -6.94 -0.71
CA VAL A 293 3.95 -6.02 -1.04
C VAL A 293 4.54 -4.67 -1.46
N ASP A 294 4.38 -4.31 -2.73
CA ASP A 294 4.87 -3.07 -3.35
C ASP A 294 3.75 -2.03 -3.49
N CYS A 295 2.55 -2.45 -3.92
CA CYS A 295 1.35 -1.62 -3.92
C CYS A 295 0.91 -1.35 -2.47
N ILE A 296 0.73 -0.08 -2.06
CA ILE A 296 0.22 0.24 -0.70
C ILE A 296 -1.18 -0.31 -0.41
N THR A 297 -1.89 -0.74 -1.45
CA THR A 297 -3.23 -1.35 -1.43
C THR A 297 -3.23 -2.89 -1.47
N GLY A 298 -2.06 -3.51 -1.63
CA GLY A 298 -1.80 -4.94 -1.40
C GLY A 298 -2.37 -5.94 -2.42
N GLU A 299 -2.85 -5.49 -3.59
CA GLU A 299 -3.49 -6.34 -4.60
C GLU A 299 -2.53 -7.06 -5.56
N ASP A 300 -1.25 -6.73 -5.50
CA ASP A 300 -0.14 -7.37 -6.20
C ASP A 300 0.12 -8.81 -5.71
N GLU A 301 0.09 -9.00 -4.39
CA GLU A 301 0.38 -10.29 -3.73
C GLU A 301 -0.85 -11.19 -3.49
N ILE A 302 -1.95 -10.96 -4.21
CA ILE A 302 -3.23 -11.64 -3.98
C ILE A 302 -3.68 -12.48 -5.18
N GLY A 303 -4.18 -13.69 -4.87
CA GLY A 303 -4.66 -14.65 -5.88
C GLY A 303 -3.53 -15.41 -6.59
N CYS A 304 -2.36 -15.51 -5.96
CA CYS A 304 -1.14 -16.13 -6.48
C CYS A 304 -1.15 -17.67 -6.50
N GLU A 305 -2.32 -18.28 -6.74
CA GLU A 305 -2.43 -19.74 -6.87
C GLU A 305 -1.80 -20.22 -8.19
N GLY A 306 -0.65 -20.91 -8.09
CA GLY A 306 0.05 -21.51 -9.23
C GLY A 306 1.38 -20.85 -9.62
N THR A 307 1.80 -19.76 -8.98
CA THR A 307 3.17 -19.22 -9.10
C THR A 307 4.08 -19.89 -8.08
N GLU A 308 4.93 -20.83 -8.50
CA GLU A 308 5.90 -21.45 -7.59
C GLU A 308 6.95 -20.43 -7.13
N HIS A 309 7.09 -20.27 -5.81
CA HIS A 309 8.03 -19.32 -5.21
C HIS A 309 9.50 -19.70 -5.48
N LEU A 310 10.15 -18.99 -6.39
CA LEU A 310 11.59 -19.10 -6.67
C LEU A 310 12.50 -18.50 -5.58
N GLY A 311 11.95 -17.99 -4.47
CA GLY A 311 12.70 -17.20 -3.47
C GLY A 311 12.92 -17.83 -2.09
N MET A 312 12.35 -19.01 -1.76
CA MET A 312 12.18 -19.39 -0.33
C MET A 312 12.39 -20.89 0.02
N LYS A 313 13.26 -21.63 -0.68
CA LYS A 313 13.54 -23.06 -0.37
C LYS A 313 14.95 -23.40 0.14
N ASP A 314 15.98 -22.61 -0.13
CA ASP A 314 17.37 -23.03 0.16
C ASP A 314 17.88 -22.71 1.57
N PHE A 315 17.24 -21.80 2.31
CA PHE A 315 17.72 -21.37 3.64
C PHE A 315 17.41 -22.30 4.82
N LEU A 316 16.72 -23.44 4.60
CA LEU A 316 16.37 -24.40 5.66
C LEU A 316 17.01 -25.80 5.49
N ARG A 317 17.99 -25.96 4.59
CA ARG A 317 18.65 -27.27 4.35
C ARG A 317 20.08 -27.42 4.89
N THR A 318 20.48 -26.58 5.85
CA THR A 318 21.83 -26.59 6.45
C THR A 318 21.83 -26.62 7.99
N ALA A 319 20.76 -27.13 8.60
CA ALA A 319 20.56 -27.14 10.06
C ALA A 319 19.94 -28.44 10.62
N LYS A 320 20.36 -29.62 10.13
CA LYS A 320 20.16 -30.92 10.80
C LYS A 320 21.05 -32.00 10.18
N GLY A 321 21.88 -32.65 11.00
CA GLY A 321 22.65 -33.84 10.63
C GLY A 321 22.18 -35.07 11.43
N ALA A 322 22.46 -36.26 10.88
CA ALA A 322 22.22 -37.60 11.45
C ALA A 322 20.76 -37.97 11.84
N GLY A 323 20.23 -39.04 11.22
CA GLY A 323 18.88 -39.56 11.53
C GLY A 323 18.41 -40.66 10.58
N HIS A 324 18.58 -41.91 10.98
CA HIS A 324 18.39 -43.18 10.26
C HIS A 324 17.06 -43.43 9.48
N SER A 325 17.16 -44.33 8.48
CA SER A 325 16.17 -45.34 8.03
C SER A 325 14.97 -45.01 7.11
N GLU A 326 15.13 -45.43 5.86
CA GLU A 326 14.20 -46.19 4.99
C GLU A 326 12.67 -46.13 5.18
N ARG A 327 11.94 -45.72 4.12
CA ARG A 327 11.26 -46.69 3.24
C ARG A 327 10.80 -46.16 1.87
N ARG A 328 10.92 -47.07 0.89
CA ARG A 328 10.24 -47.24 -0.41
C ARG A 328 8.76 -46.81 -0.44
N ASP A 329 8.11 -46.55 -1.58
CA ASP A 329 8.49 -46.33 -3.00
C ASP A 329 7.22 -45.81 -3.71
N PHE A 330 7.34 -45.02 -4.79
CA PHE A 330 6.54 -45.20 -6.02
C PHE A 330 6.99 -44.22 -7.13
N LEU A 331 7.53 -44.78 -8.21
CA LEU A 331 8.00 -44.01 -9.37
C LEU A 331 6.88 -43.80 -10.40
N ARG A 332 6.81 -42.59 -10.95
CA ARG A 332 6.47 -42.38 -12.37
C ARG A 332 7.55 -41.50 -12.99
N ALA A 333 8.29 -42.06 -13.92
CA ALA A 333 9.23 -41.31 -14.74
C ALA A 333 8.48 -40.60 -15.86
N ASP A 334 8.94 -39.40 -16.23
CA ASP A 334 8.65 -38.76 -17.51
C ASP A 334 9.96 -38.19 -18.07
N GLN A 335 10.14 -38.25 -19.39
CA GLN A 335 11.43 -38.03 -20.04
C GLN A 335 11.54 -36.61 -20.61
N GLY A 336 11.67 -35.64 -19.71
CA GLY A 336 11.99 -34.25 -20.06
C GLY A 336 13.47 -34.07 -20.41
N ALA A 337 13.78 -33.58 -21.61
CA ALA A 337 15.16 -33.38 -22.06
C ALA A 337 15.88 -32.28 -21.25
N GLU A 338 17.01 -32.62 -20.64
CA GLU A 338 17.85 -31.68 -19.89
C GLU A 338 18.41 -30.59 -20.82
N ARG A 339 17.95 -29.35 -20.61
CA ARG A 339 18.57 -28.15 -21.18
C ARG A 339 19.75 -27.78 -20.27
N PRO A 340 20.98 -27.62 -20.78
CA PRO A 340 22.16 -27.48 -19.94
C PRO A 340 22.08 -26.24 -19.04
N GLU A 341 22.12 -26.46 -17.72
CA GLU A 341 22.14 -25.39 -16.74
C GLU A 341 23.48 -24.62 -16.81
N MET A 342 23.41 -23.43 -17.38
CA MET A 342 24.53 -22.50 -17.44
C MET A 342 24.78 -21.93 -16.04
N LYS A 343 25.73 -22.53 -15.32
CA LYS A 343 26.12 -22.15 -13.95
C LYS A 343 26.41 -20.64 -13.84
N GLU A 344 25.55 -19.90 -13.16
CA GLU A 344 25.81 -18.52 -12.75
C GLU A 344 26.53 -18.55 -11.39
N GLU A 345 27.72 -17.94 -11.31
CA GLU A 345 28.52 -17.87 -10.09
C GLU A 345 28.19 -16.59 -9.33
N ILE A 346 27.75 -16.69 -8.07
CA ILE A 346 27.34 -15.53 -7.26
C ILE A 346 28.59 -14.88 -6.65
N LEU A 347 28.87 -13.62 -7.00
CA LEU A 347 30.08 -12.90 -6.56
C LEU A 347 29.84 -11.89 -5.44
N THR A 348 28.57 -11.55 -5.16
CA THR A 348 28.15 -10.57 -4.14
C THR A 348 26.92 -11.10 -3.41
N ALA A 349 26.69 -10.65 -2.18
CA ALA A 349 25.49 -10.99 -1.44
C ALA A 349 24.30 -10.15 -1.94
N ASP A 350 23.11 -10.75 -1.99
CA ASP A 350 21.89 -10.06 -2.41
C ASP A 350 21.37 -9.16 -1.29
N MET A 351 21.63 -7.85 -1.41
CA MET A 351 21.22 -6.88 -0.39
C MET A 351 19.75 -6.47 -0.54
N ASP A 352 19.08 -6.79 -1.65
CA ASP A 352 17.62 -6.65 -1.77
C ASP A 352 16.91 -7.74 -0.97
N ALA A 353 17.42 -8.97 -0.98
CA ALA A 353 16.95 -10.06 -0.14
C ALA A 353 17.11 -9.74 1.36
N GLU A 354 18.26 -9.20 1.79
CA GLU A 354 18.44 -8.70 3.17
C GLU A 354 17.46 -7.55 3.47
N ARG A 355 17.21 -6.62 2.53
CA ARG A 355 16.19 -5.55 2.68
C ARG A 355 14.77 -6.11 2.84
N LYS A 356 14.36 -7.11 2.04
CA LYS A 356 13.07 -7.81 2.16
C LYS A 356 12.97 -8.54 3.51
N TRP A 357 14.05 -9.19 3.95
CA TRP A 357 14.12 -9.86 5.25
C TRP A 357 14.00 -8.86 6.41
N ILE A 358 14.67 -7.70 6.34
CA ILE A 358 14.52 -6.62 7.34
C ILE A 358 13.08 -6.08 7.37
N LYS A 359 12.39 -5.92 6.21
CA LYS A 359 10.96 -5.54 6.20
C LYS A 359 10.11 -6.53 7.01
N SER A 360 10.42 -7.82 7.02
CA SER A 360 9.65 -8.85 7.73
C SER A 360 9.63 -8.70 9.26
N PHE A 361 10.61 -8.01 9.86
CA PHE A 361 10.66 -7.68 11.30
C PHE A 361 9.82 -6.46 11.69
N SER A 362 9.16 -5.79 10.73
CA SER A 362 8.25 -4.69 11.04
C SER A 362 7.12 -5.17 11.96
N PRO A 363 6.72 -4.40 12.98
CA PRO A 363 5.74 -4.85 13.97
C PRO A 363 4.38 -5.06 13.31
N LYS A 364 3.98 -6.33 13.15
CA LYS A 364 2.67 -6.71 12.58
C LYS A 364 1.55 -6.38 13.56
N LEU A 365 1.01 -5.17 13.47
CA LEU A 365 -0.09 -4.69 14.31
C LEU A 365 -1.39 -5.48 14.00
N SER A 366 -1.94 -6.12 15.02
CA SER A 366 -3.24 -6.82 14.95
C SER A 366 -4.41 -5.84 14.98
N CYS A 367 -4.62 -5.12 13.88
CA CYS A 367 -5.81 -4.29 13.62
C CYS A 367 -6.56 -4.80 12.37
N GLY A 368 -7.84 -4.44 12.24
CA GLY A 368 -8.67 -4.60 11.04
C GLY A 368 -9.09 -6.02 10.64
N VAL A 369 -8.37 -7.06 11.08
CA VAL A 369 -8.62 -8.47 10.74
C VAL A 369 -9.81 -9.03 11.54
N LYS A 370 -10.76 -9.69 10.87
CA LYS A 370 -11.83 -10.48 11.52
C LYS A 370 -11.50 -11.97 11.44
N ASN A 371 -11.84 -12.72 12.49
CA ASN A 371 -11.74 -14.20 12.49
C ASN A 371 -12.89 -14.89 11.72
N SER A 372 -13.93 -14.14 11.32
CA SER A 372 -15.07 -14.65 10.57
C SER A 372 -15.49 -13.66 9.48
N SER A 373 -15.79 -14.19 8.30
CA SER A 373 -16.39 -13.43 7.19
C SER A 373 -17.91 -13.61 7.19
N PRO A 374 -18.71 -12.53 7.08
CA PRO A 374 -20.16 -12.64 7.11
C PRO A 374 -20.67 -13.37 5.86
N VAL A 375 -21.47 -14.41 6.08
CA VAL A 375 -22.03 -15.25 5.00
C VAL A 375 -22.93 -14.40 4.11
N ARG A 376 -22.60 -14.29 2.82
CA ARG A 376 -23.40 -13.56 1.81
C ARG A 376 -24.87 -14.00 1.81
N ARG A 377 -25.76 -13.18 2.35
CA ARG A 377 -27.22 -13.34 2.27
C ARG A 377 -27.83 -12.18 1.47
N LYS A 378 -29.01 -12.41 0.88
CA LYS A 378 -29.58 -11.51 -0.15
C LYS A 378 -30.35 -10.34 0.46
N ARG A 379 -29.84 -9.12 0.19
CA ARG A 379 -30.54 -7.84 -0.05
C ARG A 379 -31.97 -7.70 0.50
N VAL A 380 -32.11 -6.94 1.59
CA VAL A 380 -33.36 -6.28 2.04
C VAL A 380 -33.05 -4.79 2.25
N VAL A 381 -34.06 -3.92 2.10
CA VAL A 381 -33.91 -2.44 2.13
C VAL A 381 -33.94 -1.91 3.58
N GLY A 382 -33.21 -0.83 3.86
CA GLY A 382 -33.23 -0.14 5.17
C GLY A 382 -32.00 -0.36 6.05
N GLY A 383 -31.05 -1.18 5.61
CA GLY A 383 -29.89 -1.59 6.41
C GLY A 383 -30.11 -2.93 7.11
N GLN A 384 -29.02 -3.64 7.39
CA GLN A 384 -29.06 -4.93 8.07
C GLN A 384 -28.88 -4.74 9.58
N GLU A 385 -29.52 -5.59 10.38
CA GLU A 385 -29.26 -5.68 11.81
C GLU A 385 -27.92 -6.39 12.03
N ALA A 386 -27.02 -5.77 12.80
CA ALA A 386 -25.74 -6.37 13.16
C ALA A 386 -25.91 -7.46 14.22
N HIS A 387 -24.94 -8.36 14.32
CA HIS A 387 -24.82 -9.35 15.39
C HIS A 387 -23.56 -9.08 16.24
N VAL A 388 -23.50 -9.67 17.43
CA VAL A 388 -22.34 -9.53 18.33
C VAL A 388 -21.10 -10.09 17.64
N GLY A 389 -20.06 -9.26 17.50
CA GLY A 389 -18.82 -9.61 16.80
C GLY A 389 -18.76 -9.20 15.32
N ASP A 390 -19.85 -8.75 14.69
CA ASP A 390 -19.81 -8.27 13.29
C ASP A 390 -18.98 -6.99 13.15
N PHE A 391 -19.08 -6.08 14.13
CA PHE A 391 -18.39 -4.79 14.15
C PHE A 391 -17.65 -4.61 15.49
N PRO A 392 -16.57 -5.36 15.74
CA PRO A 392 -15.88 -5.42 17.04
C PRO A 392 -15.10 -4.15 17.38
N TRP A 393 -15.05 -3.17 16.48
CA TRP A 393 -14.52 -1.83 16.69
C TRP A 393 -15.60 -0.78 16.96
N GLN A 394 -16.89 -1.11 16.81
CA GLN A 394 -17.99 -0.15 16.96
C GLN A 394 -18.16 0.26 18.43
N VAL A 395 -18.29 1.57 18.66
CA VAL A 395 -18.42 2.15 20.00
C VAL A 395 -19.63 3.08 20.05
N ALA A 396 -20.39 3.03 21.16
CA ALA A 396 -21.43 3.99 21.47
C ALA A 396 -20.93 4.98 22.56
N ILE A 397 -21.13 6.28 22.33
CA ILE A 397 -20.73 7.36 23.24
C ILE A 397 -22.00 7.93 23.89
N LYS A 398 -22.13 7.76 25.22
CA LYS A 398 -23.23 8.32 26.01
C LYS A 398 -22.80 9.57 26.79
N ASP A 399 -23.67 10.57 26.79
CA ASP A 399 -23.60 11.77 27.65
C ASP A 399 -24.56 11.59 28.85
N VAL A 400 -24.54 12.53 29.79
CA VAL A 400 -25.31 12.57 31.07
C VAL A 400 -26.80 12.22 30.92
N THR A 401 -27.40 12.46 29.75
CA THR A 401 -28.82 12.16 29.47
C THR A 401 -29.11 10.67 29.24
N GLU A 402 -28.14 9.77 29.48
CA GLU A 402 -28.13 8.30 29.28
C GLU A 402 -28.36 7.80 27.84
N ARG A 403 -28.80 8.69 26.96
CA ARG A 403 -28.91 8.50 25.52
C ARG A 403 -27.53 8.42 24.88
N ILE A 404 -27.41 7.58 23.85
CA ILE A 404 -26.30 7.63 22.90
C ILE A 404 -26.34 9.02 22.24
N ASN A 405 -25.25 9.75 22.32
CA ASN A 405 -25.11 11.06 21.68
C ASN A 405 -24.54 10.90 20.27
N CYS A 406 -23.54 10.02 20.13
CA CYS A 406 -22.82 9.73 18.89
C CYS A 406 -22.24 8.31 18.89
N GLY A 407 -21.85 7.85 17.71
CA GLY A 407 -20.95 6.71 17.55
C GLY A 407 -19.48 7.09 17.75
N GLY A 408 -18.63 6.06 17.72
CA GLY A 408 -17.18 6.15 17.67
C GLY A 408 -16.59 4.82 17.21
N ILE A 409 -15.27 4.77 17.08
CA ILE A 409 -14.54 3.58 16.62
C ILE A 409 -13.24 3.36 17.40
N TYR A 410 -13.01 2.13 17.83
CA TYR A 410 -11.79 1.71 18.52
C TYR A 410 -10.63 1.57 17.52
N ILE A 411 -9.53 2.27 17.79
CA ILE A 411 -8.36 2.34 16.89
C ILE A 411 -7.07 1.75 17.48
N GLY A 412 -7.08 1.34 18.75
CA GLY A 412 -5.94 0.66 19.39
C GLY A 412 -5.68 1.11 20.83
N GLY A 413 -5.22 0.17 21.67
CA GLY A 413 -4.86 0.43 23.06
C GLY A 413 -6.00 1.04 23.88
N CYS A 414 -5.86 2.31 24.26
CA CYS A 414 -6.83 3.04 25.08
C CYS A 414 -7.56 4.15 24.30
N TRP A 415 -7.60 4.09 22.97
CA TRP A 415 -8.03 5.22 22.13
C TRP A 415 -9.25 4.91 21.26
N ILE A 416 -10.24 5.80 21.32
CA ILE A 416 -11.42 5.84 20.46
C ILE A 416 -11.34 7.08 19.57
N LEU A 417 -11.66 6.94 18.29
CA LEU A 417 -11.83 8.03 17.33
C LEU A 417 -13.34 8.35 17.17
N THR A 418 -13.68 9.63 17.03
CA THR A 418 -15.05 10.12 16.78
C THR A 418 -14.99 11.51 16.11
N ALA A 419 -16.14 12.12 15.83
CA ALA A 419 -16.24 13.49 15.32
C ALA A 419 -16.07 14.52 16.45
N ALA A 420 -15.60 15.73 16.13
CA ALA A 420 -15.43 16.81 17.12
C ALA A 420 -16.77 17.35 17.61
N HIS A 421 -17.76 17.51 16.74
CA HIS A 421 -19.08 18.04 17.10
C HIS A 421 -19.84 17.17 18.12
N CYS A 422 -19.45 15.90 18.27
CA CYS A 422 -20.00 14.93 19.22
C CYS A 422 -19.56 15.13 20.67
N VAL A 423 -18.44 15.80 20.92
CA VAL A 423 -17.76 15.81 22.22
C VAL A 423 -17.48 17.22 22.73
N ARG A 424 -17.39 17.37 24.06
CA ARG A 424 -17.03 18.65 24.71
C ARG A 424 -16.05 18.40 25.85
N VAL A 425 -14.92 19.10 25.84
CA VAL A 425 -13.85 18.93 26.85
C VAL A 425 -14.35 19.26 28.27
N SER A 426 -15.29 20.19 28.41
CA SER A 426 -15.96 20.51 29.69
C SER A 426 -16.85 19.39 30.26
N LYS A 427 -17.03 18.27 29.53
CA LYS A 427 -17.84 17.12 29.94
C LYS A 427 -17.06 15.80 30.09
N VAL A 428 -15.72 15.77 29.89
CA VAL A 428 -14.88 14.54 29.85
C VAL A 428 -15.32 13.45 30.82
N HIS A 429 -15.31 13.73 32.14
CA HIS A 429 -15.61 12.73 33.18
C HIS A 429 -17.06 12.24 33.23
N ARG A 430 -17.94 12.74 32.34
CA ARG A 430 -19.35 12.35 32.24
C ARG A 430 -19.65 11.49 31.01
N TYR A 431 -18.68 11.30 30.10
CA TYR A 431 -18.85 10.42 28.95
C TYR A 431 -18.59 8.96 29.33
N GLN A 432 -19.61 8.13 29.10
CA GLN A 432 -19.48 6.67 29.13
C GLN A 432 -19.28 6.14 27.72
N ILE A 433 -18.34 5.20 27.61
CA ILE A 433 -17.96 4.55 26.37
C ILE A 433 -18.41 3.09 26.47
N TRP A 434 -19.34 2.70 25.59
CA TRP A 434 -19.97 1.38 25.57
C TRP A 434 -19.49 0.60 24.33
N THR A 435 -18.83 -0.54 24.54
CA THR A 435 -18.34 -1.45 23.51
C THR A 435 -19.19 -2.72 23.46
N SER A 436 -19.14 -3.44 22.33
CA SER A 436 -19.88 -4.70 22.11
C SER A 436 -21.42 -4.60 22.20
N LEU A 437 -21.97 -3.39 22.33
CA LEU A 437 -23.42 -3.12 22.32
C LEU A 437 -24.00 -3.41 20.93
N VAL A 438 -25.14 -4.10 20.88
CA VAL A 438 -25.91 -4.33 19.65
C VAL A 438 -27.33 -3.78 19.79
N ASP A 439 -28.16 -4.38 20.65
CA ASP A 439 -29.53 -3.94 20.95
C ASP A 439 -29.59 -3.22 22.32
N TRP A 440 -30.27 -2.07 22.36
CA TRP A 440 -30.53 -1.30 23.57
C TRP A 440 -31.70 -1.82 24.42
N LEU A 441 -32.68 -2.48 23.80
CA LEU A 441 -33.84 -3.10 24.49
C LEU A 441 -33.49 -4.47 25.06
N ARG A 442 -32.53 -5.18 24.44
CA ARG A 442 -32.00 -6.48 24.90
C ARG A 442 -30.47 -6.41 25.00
N PRO A 443 -29.92 -5.65 25.96
CA PRO A 443 -28.48 -5.53 26.15
C PRO A 443 -27.84 -6.90 26.38
N ASN A 444 -26.82 -7.20 25.59
CA ASN A 444 -26.05 -8.44 25.68
C ASN A 444 -25.16 -8.46 26.94
N SER A 445 -24.88 -9.66 27.45
CA SER A 445 -24.09 -9.88 28.68
C SER A 445 -22.60 -9.49 28.57
N GLU A 446 -22.13 -9.08 27.39
CA GLU A 446 -20.72 -8.81 27.08
C GLU A 446 -20.40 -7.31 26.87
N ILE A 447 -21.31 -6.41 27.23
CA ILE A 447 -21.11 -4.96 27.04
C ILE A 447 -19.93 -4.48 27.89
N GLY A 448 -18.90 -3.95 27.21
CA GLY A 448 -17.78 -3.29 27.87
C GLY A 448 -18.10 -1.84 28.19
N ILE A 449 -18.25 -1.50 29.47
CA ILE A 449 -18.39 -0.10 29.91
C ILE A 449 -17.02 0.43 30.34
N GLN A 450 -16.64 1.58 29.79
CA GLN A 450 -15.43 2.33 30.15
C GLN A 450 -15.77 3.83 30.30
N TRP A 451 -14.88 4.59 30.92
CA TRP A 451 -15.02 6.04 31.13
C TRP A 451 -13.94 6.81 30.38
N ALA A 452 -14.26 8.01 29.88
CA ALA A 452 -13.25 8.88 29.29
C ALA A 452 -12.29 9.46 30.35
N ASN A 453 -10.99 9.33 30.10
CA ASN A 453 -9.90 9.96 30.86
C ASN A 453 -9.63 11.38 30.35
N ARG A 454 -9.51 11.51 29.03
CA ARG A 454 -9.18 12.75 28.31
C ARG A 454 -9.93 12.76 26.97
N ILE A 455 -10.28 13.96 26.50
CA ILE A 455 -10.76 14.20 25.14
C ILE A 455 -9.82 15.20 24.49
N ILE A 456 -9.45 14.97 23.24
CA ILE A 456 -8.62 15.85 22.40
C ILE A 456 -9.44 16.14 21.14
N ILE A 457 -9.78 17.41 20.93
CA ILE A 457 -10.45 17.90 19.72
C ILE A 457 -9.37 18.54 18.84
N HIS A 458 -9.41 18.31 17.52
CA HIS A 458 -8.44 18.88 16.59
C HIS A 458 -8.43 20.42 16.66
N GLU A 459 -7.24 21.00 16.73
CA GLU A 459 -7.00 22.41 17.02
C GLU A 459 -7.64 23.35 15.97
N GLY A 460 -7.65 22.91 14.71
CA GLY A 460 -8.31 23.61 13.59
C GLY A 460 -9.81 23.33 13.41
N TYR A 461 -10.50 22.70 14.36
CA TYR A 461 -11.94 22.37 14.20
C TYR A 461 -12.80 23.63 14.06
N ASN A 462 -13.58 23.71 12.97
CA ASN A 462 -14.52 24.79 12.72
C ASN A 462 -15.97 24.27 12.69
N GLY A 463 -16.75 24.58 13.74
CA GLY A 463 -18.14 24.17 13.86
C GLY A 463 -19.14 24.84 12.91
N THR A 464 -18.71 25.75 12.02
CA THR A 464 -19.56 26.31 10.95
C THR A 464 -19.35 25.62 9.61
N THR A 465 -18.10 25.30 9.25
CA THR A 465 -17.74 24.63 7.98
C THR A 465 -17.60 23.11 8.13
N TYR A 466 -17.56 22.59 9.36
CA TYR A 466 -17.22 21.20 9.70
C TYR A 466 -15.82 20.76 9.23
N GLN A 467 -14.94 21.70 8.91
CA GLN A 467 -13.52 21.40 8.66
C GLN A 467 -12.85 20.90 9.95
N ASN A 468 -12.01 19.88 9.80
CA ASN A 468 -11.30 19.21 10.90
C ASN A 468 -12.23 18.67 12.00
N ASP A 469 -13.42 18.20 11.64
CA ASP A 469 -14.39 17.58 12.57
C ASP A 469 -13.96 16.18 13.00
N ILE A 470 -12.92 16.12 13.83
CA ILE A 470 -12.30 14.89 14.35
C ILE A 470 -11.83 15.07 15.80
N ALA A 471 -12.02 14.03 16.61
CA ALA A 471 -11.62 14.01 18.01
C ALA A 471 -11.18 12.61 18.48
N LEU A 472 -10.27 12.60 19.45
CA LEU A 472 -9.81 11.40 20.16
C LEU A 472 -10.34 11.39 21.59
N ILE A 473 -10.71 10.20 22.06
CA ILE A 473 -11.02 9.93 23.46
C ILE A 473 -10.01 8.92 24.00
N GLU A 474 -9.26 9.31 25.02
CA GLU A 474 -8.45 8.38 25.82
C GLU A 474 -9.34 7.76 26.91
N LEU A 475 -9.31 6.44 27.04
CA LEU A 475 -10.06 5.70 28.06
C LEU A 475 -9.32 5.65 29.39
N LYS A 476 -10.09 5.60 30.49
CA LYS A 476 -9.54 5.44 31.83
C LYS A 476 -9.02 4.02 32.03
N LYS A 477 -7.69 3.88 32.17
CA LYS A 477 -7.02 2.60 32.44
C LYS A 477 -7.58 1.97 33.72
N ARG A 478 -7.78 0.65 33.70
CA ARG A 478 -8.17 -0.13 34.88
C ARG A 478 -6.99 -0.22 35.85
N PRO A 479 -7.21 -0.19 37.18
CA PRO A 479 -6.14 -0.43 38.14
C PRO A 479 -5.48 -1.79 37.88
N ASN A 480 -4.17 -1.85 38.10
CA ASN A 480 -3.29 -3.01 37.88
C ASN A 480 -3.09 -3.48 36.42
N GLN A 481 -3.67 -2.82 35.40
CA GLN A 481 -3.34 -3.09 33.99
C GLN A 481 -2.36 -2.02 33.44
N LYS A 482 -1.20 -2.47 32.92
CA LYS A 482 -0.23 -1.60 32.22
C LYS A 482 -0.73 -1.20 30.83
N GLU A 483 -1.26 -2.17 30.11
CA GLU A 483 -1.82 -2.02 28.77
C GLU A 483 -3.34 -1.99 28.83
N CYS A 484 -3.93 -1.29 27.86
CA CYS A 484 -5.37 -1.11 27.75
C CYS A 484 -5.85 -2.00 26.62
N VAL A 485 -6.66 -3.01 26.95
CA VAL A 485 -7.22 -3.97 26.00
C VAL A 485 -8.72 -4.06 26.26
N LEU A 486 -9.51 -3.80 25.23
CA LEU A 486 -10.97 -3.89 25.29
C LEU A 486 -11.39 -5.34 25.00
N LEU A 487 -12.13 -5.93 25.94
CA LEU A 487 -12.63 -7.30 25.79
C LEU A 487 -13.58 -7.41 24.59
N ASN A 488 -13.48 -8.53 23.88
CA ASN A 488 -14.26 -8.87 22.68
C ASN A 488 -14.24 -7.78 21.58
N SER A 489 -13.24 -6.91 21.60
CA SER A 489 -13.10 -5.75 20.70
C SER A 489 -11.79 -5.80 19.92
N ILE A 490 -11.85 -5.60 18.60
CA ILE A 490 -10.69 -5.61 17.70
C ILE A 490 -10.56 -4.18 17.14
N PRO A 491 -9.38 -3.53 17.18
CA PRO A 491 -9.23 -2.17 16.68
C PRO A 491 -9.28 -2.15 15.14
N ALA A 492 -9.89 -1.13 14.55
CA ALA A 492 -9.75 -0.86 13.11
C ALA A 492 -8.40 -0.17 12.83
N CYS A 493 -7.78 -0.47 11.68
CA CYS A 493 -6.52 0.16 11.31
C CYS A 493 -6.75 1.63 10.90
N VAL A 494 -5.80 2.53 11.23
CA VAL A 494 -5.86 3.93 10.80
C VAL A 494 -5.12 4.08 9.47
N PRO A 495 -5.75 4.58 8.39
CA PRO A 495 -5.11 4.73 7.09
C PRO A 495 -4.02 5.79 7.14
N TRP A 496 -2.82 5.48 6.64
CA TRP A 496 -1.68 6.42 6.58
C TRP A 496 -1.57 7.20 5.27
N SER A 497 -2.45 6.92 4.28
CA SER A 497 -2.42 7.54 2.96
C SER A 497 -3.84 7.82 2.43
N PRO A 498 -4.07 8.97 1.78
CA PRO A 498 -5.34 9.30 1.12
C PRO A 498 -5.56 8.54 -0.21
N TYR A 499 -4.60 7.70 -0.62
CA TYR A 499 -4.64 6.87 -1.84
C TYR A 499 -4.89 5.37 -1.55
N LEU A 500 -5.19 4.99 -0.30
CA LEU A 500 -5.50 3.59 0.08
C LEU A 500 -6.87 3.09 -0.43
N PHE A 501 -7.82 3.99 -0.67
CA PHE A 501 -9.13 3.65 -1.23
C PHE A 501 -9.50 4.66 -2.33
N ARG A 502 -10.08 4.15 -3.42
CA ARG A 502 -10.50 4.95 -4.59
C ARG A 502 -12.01 5.24 -4.61
N PRO A 503 -12.44 6.28 -5.34
CA PRO A 503 -13.84 6.45 -5.69
C PRO A 503 -14.43 5.21 -6.37
N ASN A 504 -15.73 4.98 -6.12
CA ASN A 504 -16.50 3.78 -6.46
C ASN A 504 -16.09 2.49 -5.72
N GLU A 505 -15.10 2.52 -4.82
CA GLU A 505 -14.87 1.38 -3.92
C GLU A 505 -15.94 1.30 -2.83
N LYS A 506 -16.18 0.07 -2.38
CA LYS A 506 -17.25 -0.29 -1.46
C LYS A 506 -16.77 -0.25 -0.02
N CYS A 507 -17.50 0.47 0.82
CA CYS A 507 -17.27 0.60 2.25
C CYS A 507 -18.57 0.29 3.03
N ILE A 508 -18.48 0.25 4.35
CA ILE A 508 -19.57 -0.05 5.27
C ILE A 508 -19.72 1.08 6.27
N ILE A 509 -20.96 1.47 6.57
CA ILE A 509 -21.31 2.36 7.69
C ILE A 509 -22.09 1.57 8.74
N SER A 510 -21.92 1.92 10.02
CA SER A 510 -22.58 1.26 11.14
C SER A 510 -22.95 2.23 12.27
N GLY A 511 -24.18 2.15 12.78
CA GLY A 511 -24.70 3.09 13.78
C GLY A 511 -26.12 2.82 14.29
N TRP A 512 -26.59 3.73 15.16
CA TRP A 512 -27.90 3.70 15.83
C TRP A 512 -28.73 4.96 15.50
N GLY A 513 -28.47 5.58 14.35
CA GLY A 513 -29.22 6.73 13.87
C GLY A 513 -30.67 6.40 13.54
N ARG A 514 -31.40 7.44 13.16
CA ARG A 514 -32.83 7.32 12.83
C ARG A 514 -33.01 6.79 11.42
N GLU A 515 -34.04 5.98 11.22
CA GLU A 515 -34.53 5.65 9.88
C GLU A 515 -35.18 6.89 9.22
N LYS A 516 -35.47 6.82 7.92
CA LYS A 516 -35.84 7.97 7.08
C LYS A 516 -37.04 8.77 7.63
N ASP A 517 -38.00 8.09 8.24
CA ASP A 517 -39.19 8.68 8.88
C ASP A 517 -38.94 9.22 10.30
N HIS A 518 -37.68 9.49 10.66
CA HIS A 518 -37.22 9.95 11.98
C HIS A 518 -37.52 8.99 13.16
N GLN A 519 -37.93 7.75 12.88
CA GLN A 519 -38.11 6.71 13.89
C GLN A 519 -36.77 6.35 14.55
N LYS A 520 -36.83 6.01 15.84
CA LYS A 520 -35.64 5.57 16.61
C LYS A 520 -35.38 4.10 16.33
N VAL A 521 -34.14 3.76 15.97
CA VAL A 521 -33.69 2.37 15.95
C VAL A 521 -32.99 2.06 17.28
N TYR A 522 -33.21 0.87 17.82
CA TYR A 522 -32.63 0.41 19.09
C TYR A 522 -31.53 -0.65 18.90
N SER A 523 -31.58 -1.40 17.79
CA SER A 523 -30.51 -2.29 17.32
C SER A 523 -29.49 -1.55 16.47
N LEU A 524 -28.23 -1.96 16.55
CA LEU A 524 -27.15 -1.53 15.64
C LEU A 524 -27.50 -1.91 14.19
N ARG A 525 -27.60 -0.92 13.32
CA ARG A 525 -27.74 -1.11 11.88
C ARG A 525 -26.39 -0.98 11.18
N TRP A 526 -26.26 -1.65 10.04
CA TRP A 526 -25.16 -1.43 9.10
C TRP A 526 -25.64 -1.43 7.65
N GLY A 527 -24.88 -0.76 6.78
CA GLY A 527 -25.21 -0.63 5.37
C GLY A 527 -23.98 -0.51 4.49
N GLU A 528 -24.11 -0.97 3.24
CA GLU A 528 -23.06 -0.91 2.22
C GLU A 528 -23.19 0.39 1.41
N VAL A 529 -22.10 1.13 1.29
CA VAL A 529 -22.01 2.40 0.55
C VAL A 529 -20.80 2.38 -0.39
N HIS A 530 -20.77 3.29 -1.36
CA HIS A 530 -19.62 3.48 -2.24
C HIS A 530 -19.05 4.89 -2.06
N LEU A 531 -17.73 5.04 -2.21
CA LEU A 531 -17.06 6.34 -2.19
C LEU A 531 -17.39 7.14 -3.46
N ILE A 532 -17.71 8.43 -3.33
CA ILE A 532 -18.27 9.25 -4.41
C ILE A 532 -17.25 10.30 -4.88
N SER A 533 -16.79 10.19 -6.13
CA SER A 533 -15.89 11.17 -6.75
C SER A 533 -16.57 12.53 -6.97
N ASN A 534 -15.78 13.60 -6.88
CA ASN A 534 -16.19 14.97 -7.21
C ASN A 534 -17.45 15.44 -6.43
N CYS A 535 -17.43 15.25 -5.11
CA CYS A 535 -18.54 15.61 -4.23
C CYS A 535 -18.87 17.12 -4.23
N SER A 536 -17.95 17.97 -4.68
CA SER A 536 -18.16 19.39 -4.97
C SER A 536 -19.35 19.66 -5.91
N ARG A 537 -19.79 18.67 -6.71
CA ARG A 537 -21.01 18.75 -7.53
C ARG A 537 -22.29 18.79 -6.69
N PHE A 538 -22.33 18.10 -5.55
CA PHE A 538 -23.48 18.06 -4.64
C PHE A 538 -23.41 19.20 -3.61
N TYR A 539 -22.20 19.55 -3.16
CA TYR A 539 -21.98 20.57 -2.13
C TYR A 539 -20.96 21.66 -2.54
N PRO A 540 -21.28 22.52 -3.52
CA PRO A 540 -20.42 23.63 -3.93
C PRO A 540 -20.04 24.52 -2.73
N ASN A 541 -18.75 24.88 -2.63
CA ASN A 541 -18.18 25.73 -1.58
C ASN A 541 -18.39 25.26 -0.12
N ARG A 542 -18.90 24.05 0.10
CA ARG A 542 -19.02 23.40 1.43
C ARG A 542 -18.18 22.13 1.57
N TYR A 543 -17.90 21.43 0.48
CA TYR A 543 -17.04 20.25 0.46
C TYR A 543 -15.58 20.64 0.24
N PHE A 544 -14.67 20.05 1.03
CA PHE A 544 -13.22 20.27 0.95
C PHE A 544 -12.53 18.92 0.65
N GLU A 545 -11.93 18.79 -0.53
CA GLU A 545 -11.44 17.52 -1.11
C GLU A 545 -10.32 16.82 -0.30
N LYS A 546 -9.63 17.58 0.55
CA LYS A 546 -8.55 17.08 1.41
C LYS A 546 -9.06 16.63 2.78
N GLU A 547 -9.90 17.46 3.42
CA GLU A 547 -10.40 17.25 4.79
C GLU A 547 -11.60 16.29 4.86
N MET A 548 -12.35 16.13 3.76
CA MET A 548 -13.64 15.44 3.71
C MET A 548 -13.70 14.36 2.61
N GLU A 549 -14.53 13.35 2.84
CA GLU A 549 -14.88 12.29 1.88
C GLU A 549 -16.41 12.16 1.81
N CYS A 550 -16.95 11.79 0.65
CA CYS A 550 -18.39 11.52 0.49
C CYS A 550 -18.65 10.05 0.18
N ALA A 551 -19.68 9.49 0.80
CA ALA A 551 -20.10 8.12 0.56
C ALA A 551 -21.63 7.96 0.64
N GLY A 552 -22.18 7.05 -0.16
CA GLY A 552 -23.60 6.74 -0.19
C GLY A 552 -23.92 5.63 -1.18
N THR A 553 -25.21 5.36 -1.41
CA THR A 553 -25.66 4.52 -2.52
C THR A 553 -26.26 5.37 -3.65
N VAL A 554 -26.15 4.89 -4.90
CA VAL A 554 -26.63 5.61 -6.10
C VAL A 554 -28.15 5.87 -6.07
N ASP A 555 -28.90 5.07 -5.31
CA ASP A 555 -30.35 5.21 -5.08
C ASP A 555 -30.69 5.96 -3.77
N GLY A 556 -29.70 6.42 -3.02
CA GLY A 556 -29.87 7.01 -1.69
C GLY A 556 -30.58 6.09 -0.67
N SER A 557 -30.68 4.77 -0.92
CA SER A 557 -31.36 3.83 -0.04
C SER A 557 -30.68 3.68 1.32
N ILE A 558 -29.35 3.80 1.37
CA ILE A 558 -28.50 3.71 2.57
C ILE A 558 -27.65 4.99 2.66
N ASP A 559 -27.68 5.63 3.82
CA ASP A 559 -26.98 6.88 4.13
C ASP A 559 -26.83 7.05 5.65
N ALA A 560 -25.91 7.91 6.10
CA ALA A 560 -25.70 8.19 7.52
C ALA A 560 -26.66 9.28 8.02
N CYS A 561 -27.34 9.04 9.13
CA CYS A 561 -28.48 9.84 9.56
C CYS A 561 -28.24 10.54 10.92
N LYS A 562 -29.23 11.33 11.38
CA LYS A 562 -29.15 12.02 12.68
C LYS A 562 -29.13 10.99 13.82
N GLY A 563 -27.96 10.84 14.45
CA GLY A 563 -27.65 9.85 15.48
C GLY A 563 -26.48 8.91 15.10
N ASP A 564 -26.10 8.85 13.82
CA ASP A 564 -24.90 8.14 13.36
C ASP A 564 -23.62 9.00 13.43
N SER A 565 -23.75 10.30 13.71
CA SER A 565 -22.67 11.26 13.98
C SER A 565 -21.52 10.63 14.78
N GLY A 566 -20.28 10.84 14.35
CA GLY A 566 -19.08 10.25 14.95
C GLY A 566 -18.90 8.74 14.76
N GLY A 567 -19.92 8.03 14.27
CA GLY A 567 -19.82 6.64 13.84
C GLY A 567 -18.91 6.48 12.61
N PRO A 568 -18.40 5.27 12.35
CA PRO A 568 -17.37 5.08 11.35
C PRO A 568 -17.91 4.78 9.94
N LEU A 569 -17.16 5.25 8.95
CA LEU A 569 -17.10 4.71 7.59
C LEU A 569 -15.86 3.81 7.52
N VAL A 570 -16.07 2.50 7.44
CA VAL A 570 -14.98 1.52 7.34
C VAL A 570 -14.88 0.94 5.93
N CYS A 571 -13.67 0.85 5.40
CA CYS A 571 -13.38 0.24 4.11
C CYS A 571 -12.45 -0.97 4.34
N GLN A 572 -12.58 -2.02 3.53
CA GLN A 572 -11.76 -3.23 3.64
C GLN A 572 -10.80 -3.31 2.46
N ASP A 573 -9.52 -3.50 2.73
CA ASP A 573 -8.51 -3.70 1.69
C ASP A 573 -8.64 -5.09 1.05
N ALA A 574 -7.80 -5.38 0.06
CA ALA A 574 -7.82 -6.66 -0.62
C ALA A 574 -7.40 -7.85 0.28
N ASN A 575 -6.63 -7.59 1.36
CA ASN A 575 -6.24 -8.56 2.38
C ASN A 575 -7.32 -8.81 3.44
N ASN A 576 -8.50 -8.18 3.32
CA ASN A 576 -9.60 -8.17 4.31
C ASN A 576 -9.28 -7.42 5.61
N VAL A 577 -8.22 -6.59 5.62
CA VAL A 577 -7.90 -5.69 6.73
C VAL A 577 -8.84 -4.49 6.66
N THR A 578 -9.51 -4.23 7.78
CA THR A 578 -10.53 -3.17 7.88
C THR A 578 -9.94 -1.87 8.43
N TYR A 579 -10.05 -0.80 7.64
CA TYR A 579 -9.56 0.54 7.94
C TYR A 579 -10.70 1.50 8.27
N VAL A 580 -10.47 2.43 9.20
CA VAL A 580 -11.36 3.59 9.42
C VAL A 580 -11.06 4.68 8.38
N TRP A 581 -11.85 4.74 7.31
CA TRP A 581 -11.66 5.72 6.24
C TRP A 581 -12.24 7.09 6.58
N GLY A 582 -13.38 7.10 7.27
CA GLY A 582 -14.06 8.32 7.69
C GLY A 582 -14.78 8.19 9.03
N VAL A 583 -15.13 9.33 9.62
CA VAL A 583 -16.14 9.44 10.69
C VAL A 583 -17.30 10.32 10.20
N VAL A 584 -18.54 9.94 10.52
CA VAL A 584 -19.75 10.67 10.10
C VAL A 584 -19.70 12.10 10.65
N SER A 585 -19.64 13.09 9.76
CA SER A 585 -19.54 14.51 10.12
C SER A 585 -20.87 15.23 9.90
N TRP A 586 -21.36 15.31 8.66
CA TRP A 586 -22.61 16.01 8.35
C TRP A 586 -23.32 15.50 7.08
N GLY A 587 -24.57 15.89 6.92
CA GLY A 587 -25.39 15.63 5.73
C GLY A 587 -26.70 16.42 5.82
N GLU A 588 -27.24 16.90 4.70
CA GLU A 588 -28.43 17.76 4.71
C GLU A 588 -29.75 16.98 4.75
N LYS A 589 -29.88 15.95 3.91
CA LYS A 589 -31.15 15.27 3.62
C LYS A 589 -30.95 13.75 3.55
N CYS A 590 -30.66 13.18 4.72
CA CYS A 590 -30.42 11.75 4.93
C CYS A 590 -31.29 10.85 4.04
N GLY A 591 -30.65 10.01 3.24
CA GLY A 591 -31.30 8.99 2.43
C GLY A 591 -31.98 9.51 1.16
N ARG A 592 -31.38 10.49 0.48
CA ARG A 592 -31.77 10.94 -0.88
C ARG A 592 -30.61 10.75 -1.87
N PRO A 593 -30.87 10.37 -3.15
CA PRO A 593 -29.81 10.14 -4.14
C PRO A 593 -28.84 11.31 -4.30
N ASP A 594 -29.35 12.54 -4.33
CA ASP A 594 -28.58 13.76 -4.64
C ASP A 594 -27.88 14.39 -3.41
N PHE A 595 -27.96 13.76 -2.24
CA PHE A 595 -27.46 14.31 -0.96
C PHE A 595 -26.66 13.25 -0.20
N PRO A 596 -25.45 12.86 -0.66
CA PRO A 596 -24.63 11.87 0.03
C PRO A 596 -24.16 12.38 1.40
N GLY A 597 -23.95 11.47 2.35
CA GLY A 597 -23.31 11.77 3.62
C GLY A 597 -21.86 12.24 3.46
N VAL A 598 -21.44 13.18 4.30
CA VAL A 598 -20.10 13.75 4.33
C VAL A 598 -19.37 13.32 5.60
N TYR A 599 -18.16 12.80 5.41
CA TYR A 599 -17.34 12.17 6.44
C TYR A 599 -16.01 12.91 6.54
N THR A 600 -15.47 13.07 7.76
CA THR A 600 -14.11 13.60 7.93
C THR A 600 -13.11 12.56 7.45
N LYS A 601 -12.26 12.89 6.46
CA LYS A 601 -11.36 11.93 5.79
C LYS A 601 -10.17 11.58 6.70
N VAL A 602 -10.27 10.47 7.42
CA VAL A 602 -9.35 10.14 8.54
C VAL A 602 -7.90 10.02 8.09
N ALA A 603 -7.64 9.60 6.84
CA ALA A 603 -6.30 9.52 6.26
C ALA A 603 -5.55 10.87 6.26
N ASN A 604 -6.24 12.00 6.11
CA ASN A 604 -5.63 13.33 6.16
C ASN A 604 -5.12 13.70 7.57
N TYR A 605 -5.61 13.03 8.61
CA TYR A 605 -5.28 13.29 10.01
C TYR A 605 -4.36 12.22 10.61
N PHE A 606 -3.78 11.34 9.79
CA PHE A 606 -2.92 10.24 10.26
C PHE A 606 -1.81 10.75 11.18
N ASP A 607 -1.05 11.77 10.77
CA ASP A 607 0.04 12.31 11.59
C ASP A 607 -0.44 12.87 12.93
N TRP A 608 -1.59 13.57 12.95
CA TRP A 608 -2.22 14.12 14.18
C TRP A 608 -2.66 13.00 15.14
N ILE A 609 -3.33 11.97 14.63
CA ILE A 609 -3.67 10.78 15.42
C ILE A 609 -2.39 10.12 15.93
N SER A 610 -1.37 9.99 15.07
CA SER A 610 -0.10 9.34 15.39
C SER A 610 0.72 10.07 16.46
N HIS A 611 0.59 11.39 16.52
CA HIS A 611 1.26 12.26 17.49
C HIS A 611 0.70 12.08 18.91
N HIS A 612 -0.63 11.91 19.03
CA HIS A 612 -1.27 11.70 20.34
C HIS A 612 -1.30 10.23 20.77
N VAL A 613 -1.53 9.29 19.84
CA VAL A 613 -1.73 7.86 20.13
C VAL A 613 -0.43 7.06 20.14
N GLY A 614 0.52 7.40 19.27
CA GLY A 614 1.71 6.60 19.00
C GLY A 614 1.53 5.64 17.81
N ARG A 615 2.44 5.75 16.84
CA ARG A 615 2.38 5.07 15.52
C ARG A 615 2.26 3.54 15.59
N SER A 616 2.98 2.92 16.52
CA SER A 616 3.03 1.48 16.71
C SER A 616 1.72 0.86 17.25
N LEU A 617 0.71 1.67 17.59
CA LEU A 617 -0.61 1.20 18.02
C LEU A 617 -1.69 1.31 16.94
N ILE A 618 -1.44 2.01 15.82
CA ILE A 618 -2.49 2.40 14.84
C ILE A 618 -2.20 2.03 13.38
N SER A 619 -0.94 1.75 13.02
CA SER A 619 -0.55 1.35 11.66
C SER A 619 0.24 0.05 11.65
N GLN A 620 -0.01 -0.79 10.63
CA GLN A 620 0.80 -1.96 10.30
C GLN A 620 2.09 -1.58 9.53
N HIS A 621 2.07 -0.46 8.81
CA HIS A 621 3.12 -0.06 7.88
C HIS A 621 3.72 1.32 8.20
N ASN A 622 4.93 1.56 7.70
CA ASN A 622 5.64 2.85 7.77
C ASN A 622 5.90 3.42 9.18
N VAL A 623 5.89 2.55 10.21
CA VAL A 623 6.20 2.83 11.62
C VAL A 623 7.68 3.20 11.82
#